data_AF-L9L300-F1
#
_entry.id   AF-L9L300-F1
#
_cell.length_a   1.000
_cell.length_b   1.000
_cell.length_c   1.000
_cell.angle_alpha   90.00
_cell.angle_beta   90.00
_cell.angle_gamma   90.00
#
_symmetry.space_group_name_H-M   'P 1'
#
loop_
_entity.id
_entity.type
_entity.pdbx_description
1 polymer ?
#
loop_
_entity_poly.entity_id
_entity_poly.type
_entity_poly.pdbx_seq_one_letter_code
_entity_poly.pdbx_strand_id
1 'polypeptide(L)'
;MDGKRRPGPGPGVPPKRARGGGLWDEDETPRPSQFEEELALMEEMEAEHRLQEQEEEELQAALEGAVDGQFRSAIDSRWVRPTPPSLDPQTEPLIFQQLEIDHYVGPAQALPGGPPPSRSSVPVLRAFGVTDEGVSVCCHIHGFAPYFYTPAPPGFGPQHLSDLQRELNVAISRDQRGGKELAGPAVLAVELCARESMFGYQGHGPSPFLRITLALPRLVAPARRLLEQGIRVAGLGTPSFAPYEANVDFEIRFMVDADIVGCNWLELPAGKYFLRTQGKATLCQLEADVLWSDVVSHPPEGSWQRIAPLRVLSFDIECAGRKGIFPEPERDPVIQICSLGLRWGETEPFLRLALTLRPCAPILGARVQSYDSEEELLQAWSTFIRTMDPDVITGYNIQNFDLPYLISRAQTLKVEAFPFLGRVAGLRSTIRDSSFQSKQTGRRDSKVVSMVGRVQMDMLQLGGETGQRGGRRGGLRADGHVAGWAGPGRWPCPAPRGGSLCLHSAQVLLREHKLRSYTLNAVSFHFLGEQKEDVQHSIITDLQVPPGRPSVSETAILDLFPTPCSDL
;
A
#
# COMPACT_ATOMS: atom_id res chain seq x y z
N MET A 1 58.29 -9.38 -66.21
CA MET A 1 58.93 -10.37 -67.09
C MET A 1 58.29 -11.73 -66.85
N ASP A 2 57.90 -12.34 -67.96
CA ASP A 2 57.07 -13.53 -68.12
C ASP A 2 57.58 -14.82 -67.46
N GLY A 3 56.67 -15.79 -67.24
CA GLY A 3 57.07 -17.19 -67.02
C GLY A 3 56.03 -18.19 -66.48
N LYS A 4 54.93 -18.43 -67.21
CA LYS A 4 53.99 -19.60 -67.13
C LYS A 4 54.76 -20.96 -67.16
N ARG A 5 54.38 -22.14 -66.62
CA ARG A 5 53.07 -22.88 -66.55
C ARG A 5 53.18 -24.28 -65.83
N ARG A 6 52.08 -24.69 -65.13
CA ARG A 6 51.36 -26.03 -65.08
C ARG A 6 51.76 -27.18 -64.09
N PRO A 7 50.84 -28.13 -63.74
CA PRO A 7 49.54 -28.02 -63.05
C PRO A 7 49.43 -28.97 -61.80
N GLY A 8 48.38 -28.83 -60.97
CA GLY A 8 48.30 -29.40 -59.59
C GLY A 8 47.87 -30.86 -59.40
N PRO A 9 47.67 -31.29 -58.14
CA PRO A 9 46.72 -32.35 -57.77
C PRO A 9 45.73 -31.91 -56.65
N GLY A 10 44.60 -32.63 -56.58
CA GLY A 10 43.36 -32.30 -55.86
C GLY A 10 43.36 -32.34 -54.32
N PRO A 11 42.15 -32.22 -53.72
CA PRO A 11 41.97 -31.70 -52.37
C PRO A 11 42.30 -32.72 -51.27
N GLY A 12 42.87 -32.17 -50.20
CA GLY A 12 43.48 -32.87 -49.09
C GLY A 12 42.55 -33.69 -48.20
N VAL A 13 43.18 -34.69 -47.59
CA VAL A 13 42.69 -35.61 -46.59
C VAL A 13 42.59 -34.91 -45.22
N PRO A 14 41.48 -35.03 -44.47
CA PRO A 14 41.46 -34.71 -43.04
C PRO A 14 41.50 -36.00 -42.19
N PRO A 15 42.36 -36.14 -41.16
CA PRO A 15 42.26 -37.28 -40.27
C PRO A 15 41.35 -37.02 -39.05
N LYS A 16 40.19 -37.70 -39.11
CA LYS A 16 39.40 -38.42 -38.07
C LYS A 16 39.29 -37.90 -36.60
N ARG A 17 38.08 -37.38 -36.32
CA ARG A 17 37.07 -37.72 -35.28
C ARG A 17 37.47 -38.49 -34.00
N ALA A 18 37.04 -37.91 -32.86
CA ALA A 18 36.34 -38.61 -31.78
C ALA A 18 34.95 -37.97 -31.55
N ARG A 19 33.93 -38.82 -31.36
CA ARG A 19 32.49 -38.51 -31.10
C ARG A 19 32.31 -37.94 -29.68
N GLY A 20 31.31 -37.15 -29.27
CA GLY A 20 30.01 -36.74 -29.80
C GLY A 20 29.01 -36.60 -28.63
N GLY A 21 28.18 -35.55 -28.63
CA GLY A 21 27.02 -35.34 -27.72
C GLY A 21 27.20 -34.15 -26.76
N GLY A 22 26.28 -33.20 -26.58
CA GLY A 22 24.93 -32.96 -27.11
C GLY A 22 24.66 -31.44 -27.04
N LEU A 23 23.94 -30.92 -28.03
CA LEU A 23 22.60 -30.32 -27.89
C LEU A 23 22.65 -28.88 -27.38
N TRP A 24 22.48 -27.96 -28.33
CA TRP A 24 22.29 -26.55 -28.11
C TRP A 24 21.00 -26.34 -27.31
N ASP A 25 21.11 -25.84 -26.08
CA ASP A 25 20.02 -25.14 -25.40
C ASP A 25 19.98 -23.72 -25.98
N GLU A 26 19.04 -23.48 -26.88
CA GLU A 26 18.73 -22.19 -27.49
C GLU A 26 17.70 -21.39 -26.65
N ASP A 27 17.74 -21.50 -25.31
CA ASP A 27 16.69 -20.91 -24.44
C ASP A 27 17.23 -20.26 -23.14
N GLU A 28 18.48 -19.83 -23.11
CA GLU A 28 18.92 -18.85 -22.09
C GLU A 28 18.75 -17.43 -22.64
N THR A 29 17.59 -16.84 -22.35
CA THR A 29 17.48 -15.38 -22.31
C THR A 29 18.58 -14.85 -21.37
N PRO A 30 19.44 -13.91 -21.79
CA PRO A 30 20.49 -13.40 -20.93
C PRO A 30 19.84 -12.79 -19.70
N ARG A 31 20.27 -13.23 -18.52
CA ARG A 31 19.83 -12.61 -17.25
C ARG A 31 20.22 -11.14 -17.30
N PRO A 32 19.31 -10.22 -16.93
CA PRO A 32 19.63 -8.81 -16.90
C PRO A 32 20.83 -8.59 -15.97
N SER A 33 21.73 -7.69 -16.37
CA SER A 33 22.78 -7.22 -15.48
C SER A 33 22.16 -6.52 -14.25
N GLN A 34 22.88 -6.46 -13.13
CA GLN A 34 22.41 -5.74 -11.93
C GLN A 34 21.96 -4.29 -12.23
N PHE A 35 22.60 -3.66 -13.22
CA PHE A 35 22.23 -2.34 -13.71
C PHE A 35 20.88 -2.32 -14.45
N GLU A 36 20.59 -3.34 -15.26
CA GLU A 36 19.30 -3.47 -15.95
C GLU A 36 18.16 -3.80 -14.98
N GLU A 37 18.44 -4.57 -13.91
CA GLU A 37 17.48 -4.80 -12.82
C GLU A 37 17.20 -3.51 -12.04
N GLU A 38 18.22 -2.72 -11.71
CA GLU A 38 18.06 -1.41 -11.07
C GLU A 38 17.31 -0.41 -11.95
N LEU A 39 17.56 -0.42 -13.27
CA LEU A 39 16.87 0.43 -14.23
C LEU A 39 15.40 0.02 -14.38
N ALA A 40 15.09 -1.27 -14.43
CA ALA A 40 13.72 -1.77 -14.50
C ALA A 40 12.92 -1.42 -13.23
N LEU A 41 13.54 -1.56 -12.05
CA LEU A 41 12.94 -1.10 -10.78
C LEU A 41 12.67 0.40 -10.79
N MET A 42 13.57 1.20 -11.36
CA MET A 42 13.35 2.64 -11.50
C MET A 42 12.24 2.97 -12.49
N GLU A 43 12.15 2.28 -13.63
CA GLU A 43 11.07 2.47 -14.60
C GLU A 43 9.69 2.10 -14.00
N GLU A 44 9.66 1.08 -13.16
CA GLU A 44 8.48 0.66 -12.39
C GLU A 44 8.09 1.71 -11.34
N MET A 45 9.04 2.20 -10.54
CA MET A 45 8.81 3.31 -9.60
C MET A 45 8.36 4.59 -10.31
N GLU A 46 8.95 4.92 -11.47
CA GLU A 46 8.52 6.07 -12.27
C GLU A 46 7.11 5.88 -12.84
N ALA A 47 6.73 4.65 -13.20
CA ALA A 47 5.38 4.34 -13.65
C ALA A 47 4.37 4.47 -12.50
N GLU A 48 4.71 3.97 -11.31
CA GLU A 48 3.90 4.14 -10.10
C GLU A 48 3.73 5.62 -9.75
N HIS A 49 4.81 6.42 -9.82
CA HIS A 49 4.77 7.85 -9.57
C HIS A 49 3.91 8.59 -10.60
N ARG A 50 4.01 8.26 -11.89
CA ARG A 50 3.14 8.83 -12.95
C ARG A 50 1.66 8.49 -12.74
N LEU A 51 1.37 7.35 -12.16
CA LEU A 51 0.00 6.91 -11.86
C LEU A 51 -0.54 7.54 -10.58
N GLN A 52 0.30 7.72 -9.54
CA GLN A 52 -0.02 8.57 -8.40
C GLN A 52 -0.34 9.99 -8.85
N GLU A 53 0.42 10.55 -9.80
CA GLU A 53 0.12 11.87 -10.38
C GLU A 53 -1.25 11.92 -11.04
N GLN A 54 -1.68 10.87 -11.78
CA GLN A 54 -3.04 10.84 -12.33
C GLN A 54 -4.13 10.82 -11.24
N GLU A 55 -3.91 10.08 -10.16
CA GLU A 55 -4.82 10.08 -9.00
C GLU A 55 -4.83 11.43 -8.27
N GLU A 56 -3.69 12.12 -8.18
CA GLU A 56 -3.58 13.49 -7.66
C GLU A 56 -4.27 14.53 -8.57
N GLU A 57 -4.23 14.34 -9.89
CA GLU A 57 -4.93 15.21 -10.83
C GLU A 57 -6.46 15.03 -10.73
N GLU A 58 -6.92 13.80 -10.57
CA GLU A 58 -8.32 13.51 -10.26
C GLU A 58 -8.72 14.07 -8.89
N LEU A 59 -7.83 14.03 -7.90
CA LEU A 59 -8.03 14.62 -6.57
C LEU A 59 -8.27 16.14 -6.67
N GLN A 60 -7.46 16.84 -7.47
CA GLN A 60 -7.57 18.29 -7.63
C GLN A 60 -8.86 18.69 -8.38
N ALA A 61 -9.29 17.88 -9.36
CA ALA A 61 -10.55 18.08 -10.07
C ALA A 61 -11.80 17.75 -9.21
N ALA A 62 -11.71 16.74 -8.33
CA ALA A 62 -12.81 16.33 -7.46
C ALA A 62 -13.08 17.33 -6.33
N LEU A 63 -12.04 18.03 -5.84
CA LEU A 63 -12.16 19.12 -4.88
C LEU A 63 -13.00 20.30 -5.41
N GLU A 64 -13.11 20.46 -6.73
CA GLU A 64 -13.92 21.50 -7.38
C GLU A 64 -15.38 21.06 -7.64
N GLY A 65 -15.72 19.78 -7.44
CA GLY A 65 -16.96 19.17 -7.92
C GLY A 65 -17.75 18.35 -6.90
N ALA A 66 -17.71 18.65 -5.61
CA ALA A 66 -18.44 17.89 -4.59
C ALA A 66 -19.97 17.97 -4.80
N VAL A 67 -20.57 16.85 -5.21
CA VAL A 67 -22.04 16.68 -5.30
C VAL A 67 -22.53 15.98 -4.04
N ASP A 68 -23.29 16.71 -3.23
CA ASP A 68 -23.86 16.23 -1.96
C ASP A 68 -25.16 15.45 -2.21
N GLY A 69 -25.05 14.14 -2.46
CA GLY A 69 -26.18 13.23 -2.62
C GLY A 69 -26.67 12.70 -1.27
N GLN A 70 -27.61 13.40 -0.62
CA GLN A 70 -28.18 12.98 0.67
C GLN A 70 -29.23 11.86 0.50
N PHE A 71 -28.86 10.62 0.80
CA PHE A 71 -29.79 9.53 1.10
C PHE A 71 -29.82 9.33 2.62
N ARG A 72 -30.92 9.72 3.28
CA ARG A 72 -31.05 9.67 4.75
C ARG A 72 -31.81 8.42 5.20
N SER A 73 -31.11 7.31 5.31
CA SER A 73 -31.47 6.24 6.25
C SER A 73 -31.08 6.68 7.67
N ALA A 74 -31.83 6.28 8.70
CA ALA A 74 -31.50 6.59 10.08
C ALA A 74 -30.16 5.93 10.47
N ILE A 75 -29.09 6.74 10.52
CA ILE A 75 -27.74 6.31 10.91
C ILE A 75 -27.80 5.69 12.29
N ASP A 76 -27.27 4.47 12.43
CA ASP A 76 -27.12 3.84 13.74
C ASP A 76 -26.08 4.63 14.54
N SER A 77 -26.49 5.23 15.66
CA SER A 77 -25.57 5.99 16.52
C SER A 77 -24.42 5.13 17.05
N ARG A 78 -24.56 3.80 17.07
CA ARG A 78 -23.49 2.86 17.47
C ARG A 78 -22.36 2.78 16.46
N TRP A 79 -22.60 3.15 15.19
CA TRP A 79 -21.59 3.10 14.14
C TRP A 79 -20.65 4.29 14.19
N VAL A 80 -21.12 5.44 14.67
CA VAL A 80 -20.35 6.68 14.62
C VAL A 80 -19.19 6.64 15.63
N ARG A 81 -18.06 7.28 15.32
CA ARG A 81 -16.98 7.50 16.29
C ARG A 81 -17.44 8.42 17.44
N PRO A 82 -16.81 8.34 18.62
CA PRO A 82 -17.06 9.32 19.69
C PRO A 82 -16.88 10.75 19.18
N THR A 83 -17.70 11.68 19.66
CA THR A 83 -17.53 13.10 19.31
C THR A 83 -16.17 13.59 19.80
N PRO A 84 -15.36 14.28 18.96
CA PRO A 84 -14.08 14.81 19.39
C PRO A 84 -14.27 15.80 20.55
N PRO A 85 -13.36 15.83 21.54
CA PRO A 85 -13.38 16.86 22.57
C PRO A 85 -13.16 18.24 21.94
N SER A 86 -13.59 19.30 22.64
CA SER A 86 -13.26 20.68 22.26
C SER A 86 -11.76 20.89 22.47
N LEU A 87 -10.99 20.91 21.37
CA LEU A 87 -9.54 21.05 21.37
C LEU A 87 -9.15 22.48 20.99
N ASP A 88 -8.46 23.20 21.88
CA ASP A 88 -7.86 24.50 21.58
C ASP A 88 -6.38 24.33 21.16
N PRO A 89 -6.06 24.53 19.85
CA PRO A 89 -4.72 24.32 19.33
C PRO A 89 -3.66 25.27 19.92
N GLN A 90 -4.05 26.36 20.57
CA GLN A 90 -3.10 27.28 21.20
C GLN A 90 -2.59 26.78 22.56
N THR A 91 -3.37 25.96 23.26
CA THR A 91 -3.07 25.54 24.63
C THR A 91 -2.91 24.04 24.81
N GLU A 92 -3.47 23.24 23.89
CA GLU A 92 -3.51 21.78 24.02
C GLU A 92 -2.73 21.10 22.90
N PRO A 93 -1.96 20.04 23.20
CA PRO A 93 -1.32 19.22 22.17
C PRO A 93 -2.34 18.27 21.50
N LEU A 94 -2.05 17.83 20.28
CA LEU A 94 -2.77 16.74 19.63
C LEU A 94 -1.87 15.49 19.57
N ILE A 95 -2.31 14.40 20.22
CA ILE A 95 -1.55 13.15 20.29
C ILE A 95 -2.36 12.03 19.64
N PHE A 96 -1.76 11.32 18.69
CA PHE A 96 -2.43 10.24 17.97
C PHE A 96 -1.44 9.16 17.49
N GLN A 97 -1.92 7.94 17.32
CA GLN A 97 -1.16 6.85 16.71
C GLN A 97 -1.37 6.86 15.20
N GLN A 98 -0.29 7.02 14.44
CA GLN A 98 -0.32 7.03 12.98
C GLN A 98 -0.35 5.60 12.42
N LEU A 99 -1.12 5.36 11.36
CA LEU A 99 -1.29 4.03 10.73
C LEU A 99 -0.83 4.00 9.28
N GLU A 100 -1.04 5.10 8.56
CA GLU A 100 -0.71 5.24 7.15
C GLU A 100 -0.13 6.64 6.92
N ILE A 101 0.93 6.70 6.11
CA ILE A 101 1.50 7.94 5.60
C ILE A 101 1.42 7.88 4.08
N ASP A 102 0.97 8.96 3.48
CA ASP A 102 1.11 9.21 2.05
C ASP A 102 1.63 10.63 1.82
N HIS A 103 1.83 10.99 0.55
CA HIS A 103 2.00 12.38 0.16
C HIS A 103 1.00 12.79 -0.91
N TYR A 104 0.80 14.09 -1.04
CA TYR A 104 0.14 14.70 -2.19
C TYR A 104 0.84 16.00 -2.58
N VAL A 105 0.72 16.38 -3.85
CA VAL A 105 1.15 17.70 -4.33
C VAL A 105 0.02 18.70 -4.17
N GLY A 106 0.23 19.75 -3.35
CA GLY A 106 -0.79 20.74 -3.02
C GLY A 106 -0.25 22.16 -2.91
N PRO A 107 -1.12 23.17 -2.74
CA PRO A 107 -0.69 24.54 -2.49
C PRO A 107 0.00 24.64 -1.12
N ALA A 108 1.03 25.47 -1.03
CA ALA A 108 1.70 25.76 0.24
C ALA A 108 0.73 26.43 1.22
N GLN A 109 0.60 25.88 2.43
CA GLN A 109 -0.18 26.48 3.50
C GLN A 109 0.69 27.40 4.36
N ALA A 110 0.11 28.52 4.80
CA ALA A 110 0.78 29.43 5.71
C ALA A 110 0.68 28.88 7.14
N LEU A 111 1.82 28.47 7.71
CA LEU A 111 1.90 27.94 9.07
C LEU A 111 2.76 28.82 9.98
N PRO A 112 2.49 28.82 11.31
CA PRO A 112 3.32 29.54 12.27
C PRO A 112 4.79 29.12 12.17
N GLY A 113 5.69 30.08 11.95
CA GLY A 113 7.13 29.80 11.80
C GLY A 113 7.54 29.17 10.45
N GLY A 114 6.59 28.90 9.55
CA GLY A 114 6.87 28.45 8.19
C GLY A 114 7.27 29.58 7.24
N PRO A 115 7.86 29.25 6.08
CA PRO A 115 8.11 30.24 5.03
C PRO A 115 6.78 30.85 4.52
N PRO A 116 6.80 32.09 3.97
CA PRO A 116 5.59 32.71 3.45
C PRO A 116 4.98 31.87 2.33
N PRO A 117 3.64 31.80 2.22
CA PRO A 117 2.96 30.97 1.23
C PRO A 117 3.37 31.40 -0.18
N SER A 118 3.90 30.45 -0.96
CA SER A 118 4.16 30.61 -2.39
C SER A 118 3.00 30.02 -3.19
N ARG A 119 2.77 30.53 -4.42
CA ARG A 119 1.80 29.94 -5.36
C ARG A 119 2.28 28.64 -6.00
N SER A 120 3.44 28.12 -5.60
CA SER A 120 4.01 26.90 -6.14
C SER A 120 3.41 25.70 -5.45
N SER A 121 3.10 24.66 -6.22
CA SER A 121 2.76 23.36 -5.64
C SER A 121 3.97 22.78 -4.89
N VAL A 122 3.72 22.25 -3.70
CA VAL A 122 4.71 21.63 -2.82
C VAL A 122 4.24 20.24 -2.42
N PRO A 123 5.16 19.31 -2.10
CA PRO A 123 4.77 18.03 -1.56
C PRO A 123 4.37 18.22 -0.09
N VAL A 124 3.22 17.67 0.27
CA VAL A 124 2.68 17.67 1.64
C VAL A 124 2.45 16.22 2.03
N LEU A 125 3.00 15.79 3.15
CA LEU A 125 2.72 14.45 3.67
C LEU A 125 1.39 14.46 4.42
N ARG A 126 0.62 13.37 4.38
CA ARG A 126 -0.51 13.16 5.28
C ARG A 126 -0.25 11.94 6.14
N ALA A 127 -0.42 12.10 7.44
CA ALA A 127 -0.46 10.99 8.39
C ALA A 127 -1.90 10.79 8.86
N PHE A 128 -2.43 9.59 8.63
CA PHE A 128 -3.74 9.18 9.14
C PHE A 128 -3.57 8.38 10.42
N GLY A 129 -4.44 8.59 11.39
CA GLY A 129 -4.35 7.86 12.65
C GLY A 129 -5.51 8.11 13.61
N VAL A 130 -5.32 7.66 14.85
CA VAL A 130 -6.36 7.62 15.87
C VAL A 130 -5.83 8.07 17.23
N THR A 131 -6.59 8.89 17.95
CA THR A 131 -6.27 9.28 19.34
C THR A 131 -6.55 8.16 20.33
N ASP A 132 -6.15 8.32 21.59
CA ASP A 132 -6.50 7.42 22.69
C ASP A 132 -8.02 7.20 22.84
N GLU A 133 -8.80 8.22 22.55
CA GLU A 133 -10.26 8.23 22.69
C GLU A 133 -10.97 7.61 21.47
N GLY A 134 -10.22 7.19 20.44
CA GLY A 134 -10.80 6.62 19.23
C GLY A 134 -11.28 7.65 18.21
N VAL A 135 -10.78 8.88 18.28
CA VAL A 135 -11.08 9.96 17.32
C VAL A 135 -10.15 9.83 16.11
N SER A 136 -10.70 9.87 14.89
CA SER A 136 -9.88 9.82 13.67
C SER A 136 -9.23 11.16 13.35
N VAL A 137 -7.95 11.11 12.98
CA VAL A 137 -7.08 12.27 12.73
C VAL A 137 -6.47 12.16 11.33
N CYS A 138 -6.49 13.26 10.58
CA CYS A 138 -5.60 13.48 9.45
C CYS A 138 -4.66 14.65 9.79
N CYS A 139 -3.36 14.43 9.71
CA CYS A 139 -2.35 15.44 9.93
C CYS A 139 -1.62 15.73 8.62
N HIS A 140 -1.74 16.95 8.11
CA HIS A 140 -1.00 17.47 6.96
C HIS A 140 0.33 18.05 7.44
N ILE A 141 1.43 17.47 6.97
CA ILE A 141 2.80 17.79 7.40
C ILE A 141 3.51 18.51 6.25
N HIS A 142 3.90 19.76 6.50
CA HIS A 142 4.41 20.69 5.49
C HIS A 142 5.91 20.93 5.63
N GLY A 143 6.53 21.43 4.57
CA GLY A 143 7.89 21.98 4.59
C GLY A 143 9.01 20.94 4.50
N PHE A 144 8.69 19.69 4.18
CA PHE A 144 9.67 18.65 3.88
C PHE A 144 9.87 18.57 2.36
N ALA A 145 11.12 18.57 1.89
CA ALA A 145 11.45 18.54 0.47
C ALA A 145 12.36 17.35 0.17
N PRO A 146 12.18 16.66 -0.97
CA PRO A 146 13.02 15.52 -1.35
C PRO A 146 14.46 15.98 -1.63
N TYR A 147 15.42 15.14 -1.28
CA TYR A 147 16.82 15.39 -1.56
C TYR A 147 17.59 14.08 -1.71
N PHE A 148 18.74 14.17 -2.36
CA PHE A 148 19.70 13.08 -2.47
C PHE A 148 21.13 13.62 -2.38
N TYR A 149 22.10 12.71 -2.29
CA TYR A 149 23.51 13.08 -2.16
C TYR A 149 24.32 12.67 -3.40
N THR A 150 25.44 13.35 -3.66
CA THR A 150 26.42 12.88 -4.64
C THR A 150 27.83 13.36 -4.27
N PRO A 151 28.92 12.60 -4.51
CA PRO A 151 30.27 13.06 -4.25
C PRO A 151 30.58 14.30 -5.08
N ALA A 152 31.26 15.27 -4.47
CA ALA A 152 31.69 16.44 -5.21
C ALA A 152 32.83 16.04 -6.18
N PRO A 153 32.74 16.36 -7.48
CA PRO A 153 33.81 16.07 -8.44
C PRO A 153 35.15 16.71 -8.02
N PRO A 154 36.30 16.14 -8.44
CA PRO A 154 37.59 16.76 -8.17
C PRO A 154 37.65 18.21 -8.68
N GLY A 155 38.05 19.14 -7.80
CA GLY A 155 38.07 20.58 -8.11
C GLY A 155 36.72 21.29 -7.92
N PHE A 156 35.65 20.58 -7.56
CA PHE A 156 34.38 21.19 -7.19
C PHE A 156 34.50 21.93 -5.84
N GLY A 157 33.87 23.09 -5.73
CA GLY A 157 33.98 23.98 -4.59
C GLY A 157 32.80 24.95 -4.52
N PRO A 158 32.72 25.79 -3.46
CA PRO A 158 31.58 26.67 -3.22
C PRO A 158 31.23 27.61 -4.38
N GLN A 159 32.22 28.03 -5.17
CA GLN A 159 32.05 28.89 -6.33
C GLN A 159 31.25 28.23 -7.48
N HIS A 160 31.12 26.90 -7.49
CA HIS A 160 30.41 26.16 -8.53
C HIS A 160 28.94 25.86 -8.16
N LEU A 161 28.52 26.07 -6.90
CA LEU A 161 27.19 25.69 -6.42
C LEU A 161 26.06 26.39 -7.18
N SER A 162 26.14 27.71 -7.33
CA SER A 162 25.12 28.49 -8.05
C SER A 162 25.05 28.13 -9.54
N ASP A 163 26.19 27.75 -10.13
CA ASP A 163 26.27 27.35 -11.53
C ASP A 163 25.59 26.00 -11.75
N LEU A 164 25.95 25.00 -10.94
CA LEU A 164 25.33 23.67 -10.97
C LEU A 164 23.82 23.74 -10.73
N GLN A 165 23.37 24.50 -9.72
CA GLN A 165 21.93 24.67 -9.46
C GLN A 165 21.20 25.27 -10.66
N ARG A 166 21.78 26.27 -11.33
CA ARG A 166 21.18 26.91 -12.50
C ARG A 166 21.13 25.96 -13.69
N GLU A 167 22.24 25.30 -14.02
CA GLU A 167 22.32 24.38 -15.17
C GLU A 167 21.40 23.17 -14.97
N LEU A 168 21.33 22.61 -13.75
CA LEU A 168 20.44 21.49 -13.44
C LEU A 168 18.96 21.87 -13.53
N ASN A 169 18.59 23.06 -13.04
CA ASN A 169 17.24 23.60 -13.22
C ASN A 169 16.86 23.69 -14.71
N VAL A 170 17.76 24.24 -15.54
CA VAL A 170 17.52 24.37 -16.99
C VAL A 170 17.43 22.99 -17.66
N ALA A 171 18.28 22.04 -17.27
CA ALA A 171 18.28 20.69 -17.82
C ALA A 171 16.97 19.94 -17.50
N ILE A 172 16.53 19.94 -16.24
CA ILE A 172 15.26 19.32 -15.82
C ILE A 172 14.07 19.96 -16.56
N SER A 173 14.06 21.30 -16.66
CA SER A 173 12.97 22.01 -17.36
C SER A 173 12.89 21.66 -18.85
N ARG A 174 14.03 21.35 -19.49
CA ARG A 174 14.07 20.92 -20.91
C ARG A 174 13.65 19.47 -21.09
N ASP A 175 13.96 18.62 -20.12
CA ASP A 175 13.63 17.20 -20.12
C ASP A 175 12.10 16.99 -19.97
N GLN A 176 11.42 17.84 -19.21
CA GLN A 176 9.96 17.79 -19.00
C GLN A 176 9.09 18.31 -20.15
N ARG A 177 9.55 18.29 -21.41
CA ARG A 177 8.73 18.74 -22.55
C ARG A 177 7.45 17.91 -22.69
N GLY A 178 6.33 18.46 -22.20
CA GLY A 178 4.99 17.85 -22.24
C GLY A 178 4.34 17.60 -20.86
N GLY A 179 5.06 17.80 -19.76
CA GLY A 179 4.50 17.74 -18.40
C GLY A 179 3.92 19.08 -17.91
N LYS A 180 3.19 19.07 -16.78
CA LYS A 180 2.76 20.31 -16.11
C LYS A 180 3.97 21.17 -15.74
N GLU A 181 4.03 22.38 -16.29
CA GLU A 181 5.10 23.33 -16.04
C GLU A 181 5.15 23.68 -14.54
N LEU A 182 6.31 23.49 -13.91
CA LEU A 182 6.51 23.83 -12.51
C LEU A 182 6.49 25.37 -12.37
N ALA A 183 5.70 25.90 -11.43
CA ALA A 183 5.58 27.34 -11.21
C ALA A 183 6.83 28.00 -10.59
N GLY A 184 7.93 27.25 -10.39
CA GLY A 184 9.16 27.68 -9.72
C GLY A 184 10.36 26.81 -10.10
N PRO A 185 11.53 27.00 -9.45
CA PRO A 185 12.71 26.20 -9.74
C PRO A 185 12.52 24.74 -9.28
N ALA A 186 12.96 23.80 -10.12
CA ALA A 186 12.98 22.37 -9.81
C ALA A 186 14.00 22.01 -8.71
N VAL A 187 15.14 22.70 -8.69
CA VAL A 187 16.23 22.54 -7.72
C VAL A 187 16.18 23.70 -6.73
N LEU A 188 15.81 23.37 -5.49
CA LEU A 188 15.67 24.33 -4.40
C LEU A 188 17.02 24.74 -3.82
N ALA A 189 17.92 23.78 -3.62
CA ALA A 189 19.23 24.01 -3.03
C ALA A 189 20.28 23.01 -3.52
N VAL A 190 21.54 23.46 -3.57
CA VAL A 190 22.73 22.63 -3.72
C VAL A 190 23.71 23.02 -2.62
N GLU A 191 24.01 22.09 -1.73
CA GLU A 191 24.82 22.35 -0.53
C GLU A 191 26.04 21.44 -0.48
N LEU A 192 27.22 22.01 -0.16
CA LEU A 192 28.42 21.21 0.07
C LEU A 192 28.43 20.71 1.52
N CYS A 193 28.62 19.40 1.71
CA CYS A 193 28.64 18.75 3.02
C CYS A 193 29.75 17.71 3.11
N ALA A 194 30.13 17.34 4.34
CA ALA A 194 31.12 16.29 4.60
C ALA A 194 30.39 14.98 4.93
N ARG A 195 30.60 13.94 4.12
CA ARG A 195 29.96 12.61 4.27
C ARG A 195 30.95 11.50 3.93
N GLU A 196 30.61 10.26 4.30
CA GLU A 196 31.38 9.06 3.95
C GLU A 196 30.48 8.07 3.21
N SER A 197 31.07 7.38 2.22
CA SER A 197 30.40 6.25 1.56
C SER A 197 30.36 5.06 2.51
N MET A 198 29.20 4.42 2.64
CA MET A 198 29.06 3.16 3.40
C MET A 198 29.79 1.99 2.73
N PHE A 199 29.96 2.01 1.40
CA PHE A 199 30.59 0.93 0.66
C PHE A 199 32.12 1.05 0.67
N GLY A 200 32.77 0.04 1.27
CA GLY A 200 34.23 -0.10 1.34
C GLY A 200 34.87 0.74 2.45
N TYR A 201 36.01 0.27 2.97
CA TYR A 201 36.81 1.02 3.92
C TYR A 201 37.79 1.94 3.16
N GLN A 202 37.56 3.25 3.21
CA GLN A 202 38.38 4.25 2.50
C GLN A 202 39.37 5.00 3.43
N GLY A 203 39.47 4.57 4.70
CA GLY A 203 40.29 5.23 5.72
C GLY A 203 39.44 5.98 6.75
N HIS A 204 40.08 6.92 7.45
CA HIS A 204 39.42 7.76 8.45
C HIS A 204 39.21 9.16 7.87
N GLY A 205 37.97 9.55 7.61
CA GLY A 205 37.63 10.95 7.38
C GLY A 205 36.63 11.15 6.23
N PRO A 206 35.72 12.13 6.39
CA PRO A 206 34.70 12.41 5.41
C PRO A 206 35.27 13.02 4.13
N SER A 207 34.61 12.71 3.02
CA SER A 207 34.84 13.34 1.73
C SER A 207 33.81 14.44 1.47
N PRO A 208 34.08 15.37 0.54
CA PRO A 208 33.10 16.38 0.13
C PRO A 208 31.99 15.74 -0.71
N PHE A 209 30.74 15.98 -0.31
CA PHE A 209 29.52 15.59 -1.01
C PHE A 209 28.67 16.82 -1.27
N LEU A 210 27.77 16.72 -2.24
CA LEU A 210 26.72 17.66 -2.54
C LEU A 210 25.40 17.07 -2.06
N ARG A 211 24.62 17.83 -1.31
CA ARG A 211 23.20 17.59 -1.06
C ARG A 211 22.40 18.40 -2.07
N ILE A 212 21.58 17.74 -2.87
CA ILE A 212 20.74 18.39 -3.88
C ILE A 212 19.29 18.23 -3.43
N THR A 213 18.64 19.35 -3.13
CA THR A 213 17.24 19.42 -2.69
C THR A 213 16.37 19.83 -3.85
N LEU A 214 15.29 19.09 -4.08
CA LEU A 214 14.37 19.25 -5.20
C LEU A 214 12.99 19.70 -4.73
N ALA A 215 12.23 20.30 -5.65
CA ALA A 215 10.92 20.85 -5.34
C ALA A 215 9.83 19.79 -5.16
N LEU A 216 9.89 18.67 -5.91
CA LEU A 216 8.87 17.61 -5.90
C LEU A 216 9.54 16.23 -6.00
N PRO A 217 8.96 15.16 -5.40
CA PRO A 217 9.55 13.81 -5.42
C PRO A 217 9.81 13.27 -6.84
N ARG A 218 8.87 13.45 -7.78
CA ARG A 218 9.05 13.11 -9.21
C ARG A 218 10.30 13.66 -9.88
N LEU A 219 10.88 14.73 -9.35
CA LEU A 219 12.05 15.36 -9.96
C LEU A 219 13.35 14.62 -9.64
N VAL A 220 13.34 13.70 -8.67
CA VAL A 220 14.54 12.95 -8.24
C VAL A 220 15.08 12.09 -9.38
N ALA A 221 14.22 11.31 -10.05
CA ALA A 221 14.65 10.40 -11.11
C ALA A 221 15.24 11.14 -12.35
N PRO A 222 14.58 12.19 -12.91
CA PRO A 222 15.17 13.00 -13.96
C PRO A 222 16.49 13.69 -13.54
N ALA A 223 16.55 14.24 -12.32
CA ALA A 223 17.76 14.89 -11.82
C ALA A 223 18.92 13.90 -11.71
N ARG A 224 18.68 12.70 -11.16
CA ARG A 224 19.67 11.61 -11.09
C ARG A 224 20.20 11.27 -12.48
N ARG A 225 19.31 10.96 -13.43
CA ARG A 225 19.68 10.58 -14.80
C ARG A 225 20.53 11.64 -15.50
N LEU A 226 20.13 12.91 -15.41
CA LEU A 226 20.85 14.03 -16.02
C LEU A 226 22.24 14.24 -15.40
N LEU A 227 22.37 14.04 -14.09
CA LEU A 227 23.64 14.13 -13.39
C LEU A 227 24.60 12.98 -13.74
N GLU A 228 24.07 11.76 -13.88
CA GLU A 228 24.86 10.58 -14.31
C GLU A 228 25.36 10.72 -15.76
N GLN A 229 24.53 11.25 -16.67
CA GLN A 229 24.92 11.54 -18.06
C GLN A 229 25.96 12.67 -18.19
N GLY A 230 26.08 13.49 -17.15
CA GLY A 230 27.00 14.61 -17.06
C GLY A 230 26.34 15.94 -17.36
N ILE A 231 26.61 16.93 -16.52
CA ILE A 231 26.06 18.28 -16.64
C ILE A 231 27.16 19.33 -16.71
N ARG A 232 26.94 20.38 -17.48
CA ARG A 232 27.92 21.46 -17.63
C ARG A 232 28.10 22.18 -16.29
N VAL A 233 29.34 22.31 -15.86
CA VAL A 233 29.76 23.12 -14.70
C VAL A 233 30.91 24.02 -15.13
N ALA A 234 30.73 25.32 -14.97
CA ALA A 234 31.73 26.32 -15.32
C ALA A 234 33.08 26.00 -14.66
N GLY A 235 34.15 25.95 -15.46
CA GLY A 235 35.51 25.64 -14.99
C GLY A 235 35.82 24.15 -14.80
N LEU A 236 34.81 23.25 -14.80
CA LEU A 236 34.99 21.81 -14.63
C LEU A 236 34.53 20.96 -15.82
N GLY A 237 33.97 21.59 -16.85
CA GLY A 237 33.52 20.89 -18.06
C GLY A 237 32.15 20.27 -17.86
N THR A 238 32.03 18.98 -18.14
CA THR A 238 30.79 18.20 -17.99
C THR A 238 31.02 17.00 -17.06
N PRO A 239 31.26 17.23 -15.75
CA PRO A 239 31.44 16.12 -14.82
C PRO A 239 30.20 15.25 -14.76
N SER A 240 30.41 13.93 -14.70
CA SER A 240 29.40 12.95 -14.32
C SER A 240 29.43 12.79 -12.80
N PHE A 241 28.25 12.61 -12.22
CA PHE A 241 28.04 12.48 -10.79
C PHE A 241 27.56 11.05 -10.49
N ALA A 242 27.83 10.57 -9.28
CA ALA A 242 27.33 9.30 -8.78
C ALA A 242 26.33 9.58 -7.64
N PRO A 243 25.01 9.64 -7.91
CA PRO A 243 24.02 9.91 -6.89
C PRO A 243 23.87 8.74 -5.89
N TYR A 244 23.60 9.09 -4.64
CA TYR A 244 23.32 8.20 -3.52
C TYR A 244 21.96 8.57 -2.93
N GLU A 245 21.23 7.56 -2.43
CA GLU A 245 19.90 7.74 -1.82
C GLU A 245 18.86 8.37 -2.76
N ALA A 246 19.13 8.41 -4.07
CA ALA A 246 18.24 8.95 -5.09
C ALA A 246 17.12 7.97 -5.50
N ASN A 247 16.99 6.85 -4.80
CA ASN A 247 16.00 5.80 -4.99
C ASN A 247 15.26 5.45 -3.68
N VAL A 248 15.34 6.33 -2.67
CA VAL A 248 14.59 6.17 -1.41
C VAL A 248 13.26 6.89 -1.56
N ASP A 249 12.16 6.20 -1.22
CA ASP A 249 10.82 6.75 -1.25
C ASP A 249 10.70 7.98 -0.35
N PHE A 250 9.88 8.94 -0.76
CA PHE A 250 9.76 10.24 -0.10
C PHE A 250 9.24 10.10 1.34
N GLU A 251 8.26 9.24 1.57
CA GLU A 251 7.68 8.92 2.87
C GLU A 251 8.69 8.23 3.76
N ILE A 252 9.44 7.26 3.22
CA ILE A 252 10.48 6.54 3.96
C ILE A 252 11.61 7.50 4.36
N ARG A 253 12.01 8.41 3.47
CA ARG A 253 12.98 9.46 3.79
C ARG A 253 12.49 10.36 4.93
N PHE A 254 11.24 10.80 4.87
CA PHE A 254 10.64 11.61 5.93
C PHE A 254 10.63 10.86 7.28
N MET A 255 10.21 9.60 7.27
CA MET A 255 10.19 8.75 8.45
C MET A 255 11.57 8.60 9.08
N VAL A 256 12.61 8.38 8.27
CA VAL A 256 14.01 8.31 8.74
C VAL A 256 14.48 9.65 9.30
N ASP A 257 14.20 10.77 8.63
CA ASP A 257 14.67 12.11 9.06
C ASP A 257 14.00 12.59 10.35
N ALA A 258 12.75 12.19 10.58
CA ALA A 258 11.96 12.58 11.74
C ALA A 258 11.97 11.52 12.86
N ASP A 259 12.76 10.45 12.73
CA ASP A 259 12.77 9.29 13.64
C ASP A 259 11.35 8.72 13.89
N ILE A 260 10.51 8.70 12.86
CA ILE A 260 9.15 8.15 12.90
C ILE A 260 9.16 6.72 12.37
N VAL A 261 8.71 5.77 13.19
CA VAL A 261 8.51 4.38 12.78
C VAL A 261 7.05 4.10 12.39
N GLY A 262 6.76 2.91 11.87
CA GLY A 262 5.38 2.49 11.60
C GLY A 262 4.57 2.32 12.88
N CYS A 263 3.26 2.60 12.83
CA CYS A 263 2.35 2.49 13.98
C CYS A 263 2.74 3.38 15.18
N ASN A 264 3.46 4.47 14.94
CA ASN A 264 4.07 5.28 15.99
C ASN A 264 3.12 6.30 16.60
N TRP A 265 3.38 6.70 17.85
CA TRP A 265 2.68 7.81 18.49
C TRP A 265 3.34 9.14 18.09
N LEU A 266 2.53 10.03 17.50
CA LEU A 266 2.93 11.38 17.11
C LEU A 266 2.25 12.40 18.00
N GLU A 267 2.97 13.47 18.33
CA GLU A 267 2.47 14.61 19.07
C GLU A 267 2.68 15.91 18.29
N LEU A 268 1.62 16.71 18.21
CA LEU A 268 1.64 18.08 17.71
C LEU A 268 1.59 19.02 18.92
N PRO A 269 2.68 19.74 19.26
CA PRO A 269 2.71 20.60 20.43
C PRO A 269 1.74 21.78 20.35
N ALA A 270 1.25 22.24 21.51
CA ALA A 270 0.41 23.42 21.61
C ALA A 270 1.04 24.65 20.92
N GLY A 271 0.23 25.39 20.15
CA GLY A 271 0.63 26.57 19.39
C GLY A 271 1.41 26.28 18.10
N LYS A 272 1.68 25.01 17.78
CA LYS A 272 2.47 24.61 16.59
C LYS A 272 1.65 24.05 15.44
N TYR A 273 0.38 23.73 15.68
CA TYR A 273 -0.51 23.21 14.66
C TYR A 273 -1.75 24.09 14.49
N PHE A 274 -2.39 23.95 13.33
CA PHE A 274 -3.65 24.58 13.01
C PHE A 274 -4.71 23.51 12.77
N LEU A 275 -5.91 23.68 13.35
CA LEU A 275 -7.04 22.79 13.09
C LEU A 275 -7.90 23.33 11.95
N ARG A 276 -8.15 22.51 10.93
CA ARG A 276 -9.08 22.83 9.84
C ARG A 276 -10.52 22.66 10.30
N THR A 277 -11.19 23.77 10.59
CA THR A 277 -12.63 23.81 10.91
C THR A 277 -13.52 23.98 9.68
N GLN A 278 -12.97 24.54 8.59
CA GLN A 278 -13.62 24.69 7.29
C GLN A 278 -12.66 24.20 6.19
N GLY A 279 -13.20 23.84 5.03
CA GLY A 279 -12.39 23.41 3.89
C GLY A 279 -11.61 22.12 4.13
N LYS A 280 -12.16 21.20 4.94
CA LYS A 280 -11.57 19.88 5.19
C LYS A 280 -11.43 19.13 3.87
N ALA A 281 -10.24 18.55 3.64
CA ALA A 281 -9.98 17.72 2.46
C ALA A 281 -10.27 16.24 2.74
N THR A 282 -10.50 15.87 4.01
CA THR A 282 -10.72 14.49 4.44
C THR A 282 -12.00 14.34 5.24
N LEU A 283 -12.43 13.10 5.40
CA LEU A 283 -13.59 12.70 6.20
C LEU A 283 -13.23 12.38 7.66
N CYS A 284 -11.97 12.58 8.09
CA CYS A 284 -11.55 12.38 9.48
C CYS A 284 -12.28 13.35 10.42
N GLN A 285 -12.34 13.07 11.71
CA GLN A 285 -12.98 13.96 12.68
C GLN A 285 -12.13 15.20 12.95
N LEU A 286 -10.83 15.01 13.19
CA LEU A 286 -9.84 16.08 13.31
C LEU A 286 -8.98 16.14 12.05
N GLU A 287 -8.73 17.34 11.55
CA GLU A 287 -7.80 17.58 10.45
C GLU A 287 -6.89 18.74 10.83
N ALA A 288 -5.59 18.49 10.90
CA ALA A 288 -4.60 19.44 11.39
C ALA A 288 -3.53 19.71 10.33
N ASP A 289 -2.95 20.90 10.34
CA ASP A 289 -1.73 21.24 9.61
C ASP A 289 -0.59 21.54 10.59
N VAL A 290 0.60 21.05 10.28
CA VAL A 290 1.80 21.24 11.10
C VAL A 290 3.04 21.31 10.20
N LEU A 291 4.08 22.02 10.65
CA LEU A 291 5.38 21.98 10.00
C LEU A 291 6.12 20.69 10.40
N TRP A 292 6.80 20.06 9.46
CA TRP A 292 7.49 18.77 9.72
C TRP A 292 8.48 18.83 10.90
N SER A 293 9.13 19.98 11.11
CA SER A 293 10.08 20.19 12.20
C SER A 293 9.44 20.35 13.57
N ASP A 294 8.13 20.54 13.65
CA ASP A 294 7.39 20.67 14.90
C ASP A 294 6.71 19.35 15.33
N VAL A 295 6.72 18.32 14.49
CA VAL A 295 6.19 16.99 14.82
C VAL A 295 7.11 16.32 15.83
N VAL A 296 6.55 15.83 16.93
CA VAL A 296 7.28 15.05 17.93
C VAL A 296 6.98 13.57 17.73
N SER A 297 8.03 12.80 17.46
CA SER A 297 7.99 11.34 17.40
C SER A 297 8.27 10.75 18.78
N HIS A 298 7.37 9.89 19.28
CA HIS A 298 7.59 9.18 20.55
C HIS A 298 8.08 7.76 20.28
N PRO A 299 9.28 7.34 20.73
CA PRO A 299 9.73 5.96 20.59
C PRO A 299 8.73 4.98 21.25
N PRO A 300 8.46 3.80 20.66
CA PRO A 300 7.48 2.83 21.17
C PRO A 300 8.01 2.08 22.41
N GLU A 301 8.25 2.82 23.48
CA GLU A 301 8.80 2.37 24.75
C GLU A 301 7.95 2.88 25.92
N GLY A 302 7.93 2.13 27.02
CA GLY A 302 7.19 2.52 28.22
C GLY A 302 5.70 2.79 27.94
N SER A 303 5.23 4.00 28.23
CA SER A 303 3.83 4.40 28.02
C SER A 303 3.42 4.48 26.54
N TRP A 304 4.36 4.51 25.60
CA TRP A 304 4.11 4.62 24.17
C TRP A 304 4.05 3.26 23.45
N GLN A 305 4.15 2.16 24.19
CA GLN A 305 3.91 0.79 23.67
C GLN A 305 2.43 0.45 23.50
N ARG A 306 1.54 1.30 24.03
CA ARG A 306 0.10 1.13 23.91
C ARG A 306 -0.35 1.27 22.45
N ILE A 307 -1.50 0.68 22.15
CA ILE A 307 -2.11 0.70 20.82
C ILE A 307 -3.46 1.40 20.95
N ALA A 308 -3.77 2.29 20.01
CA ALA A 308 -5.02 3.03 19.96
C ALA A 308 -6.21 2.07 19.78
N PRO A 309 -7.45 2.44 20.17
CA PRO A 309 -8.63 1.60 20.01
C PRO A 309 -9.09 1.57 18.54
N LEU A 310 -8.33 0.88 17.70
CA LEU A 310 -8.55 0.78 16.25
C LEU A 310 -9.90 0.11 15.94
N ARG A 311 -10.59 0.61 14.92
CA ARG A 311 -11.78 -0.06 14.36
C ARG A 311 -11.37 -1.02 13.26
N VAL A 312 -11.59 -2.30 13.50
CA VAL A 312 -11.38 -3.37 12.51
C VAL A 312 -12.73 -3.77 11.94
N LEU A 313 -12.84 -3.75 10.62
CA LEU A 313 -14.02 -4.20 9.89
C LEU A 313 -13.66 -5.45 9.08
N SER A 314 -14.41 -6.54 9.30
CA SER A 314 -14.41 -7.68 8.40
C SER A 314 -15.69 -7.70 7.57
N PHE A 315 -15.61 -8.04 6.28
CA PHE A 315 -16.78 -8.14 5.41
C PHE A 315 -16.60 -9.24 4.36
N ASP A 316 -17.73 -9.70 3.82
CA ASP A 316 -17.87 -10.80 2.86
C ASP A 316 -19.13 -10.53 2.02
N ILE A 317 -19.10 -10.96 0.75
CA ILE A 317 -20.19 -10.74 -0.21
C ILE A 317 -20.72 -12.06 -0.77
N GLU A 318 -22.00 -12.05 -1.11
CA GLU A 318 -22.62 -13.15 -1.84
C GLU A 318 -23.17 -12.69 -3.18
N CYS A 319 -22.90 -13.47 -4.22
CA CYS A 319 -23.32 -13.19 -5.60
C CYS A 319 -24.20 -14.31 -6.15
N ALA A 320 -25.29 -13.97 -6.81
CA ALA A 320 -26.17 -14.95 -7.46
C ALA A 320 -25.69 -15.25 -8.89
N GLY A 321 -24.83 -16.27 -9.03
CA GLY A 321 -24.25 -16.66 -10.32
C GLY A 321 -25.14 -17.56 -11.19
N ARG A 322 -24.80 -17.63 -12.48
CA ARG A 322 -25.35 -18.62 -13.43
C ARG A 322 -24.77 -20.01 -13.16
N LYS A 323 -25.58 -21.07 -13.31
CA LYS A 323 -25.17 -22.45 -13.01
C LYS A 323 -23.94 -22.85 -13.84
N GLY A 324 -22.88 -23.27 -13.14
CA GLY A 324 -21.63 -23.75 -13.74
C GLY A 324 -20.67 -22.66 -14.22
N ILE A 325 -20.98 -21.38 -13.99
CA ILE A 325 -20.15 -20.24 -14.37
C ILE A 325 -19.76 -19.49 -13.10
N PHE A 326 -18.48 -19.16 -12.96
CA PHE A 326 -18.01 -18.33 -11.84
C PHE A 326 -18.60 -16.90 -11.98
N PRO A 327 -19.01 -16.24 -10.89
CA PRO A 327 -19.68 -14.93 -10.98
C PRO A 327 -18.87 -13.90 -11.79
N GLU A 328 -19.55 -13.21 -12.70
CA GLU A 328 -19.01 -12.12 -13.53
C GLU A 328 -19.72 -10.81 -13.17
N PRO A 329 -19.01 -9.72 -12.81
CA PRO A 329 -19.63 -8.49 -12.30
C PRO A 329 -20.56 -7.80 -13.33
N GLU A 330 -20.37 -8.05 -14.62
CA GLU A 330 -21.22 -7.50 -15.68
C GLU A 330 -22.60 -8.18 -15.76
N ARG A 331 -22.77 -9.35 -15.14
CA ARG A 331 -23.94 -10.23 -15.32
C ARG A 331 -24.59 -10.63 -14.01
N ASP A 332 -23.79 -11.06 -13.05
CA ASP A 332 -24.25 -11.73 -11.86
C ASP A 332 -24.34 -10.69 -10.71
N PRO A 333 -25.51 -10.54 -10.04
CA PRO A 333 -25.71 -9.49 -9.04
C PRO A 333 -25.10 -9.85 -7.69
N VAL A 334 -24.65 -8.82 -6.97
CA VAL A 334 -24.39 -8.91 -5.53
C VAL A 334 -25.74 -8.93 -4.82
N ILE A 335 -25.97 -9.98 -4.03
CA ILE A 335 -27.24 -10.19 -3.33
C ILE A 335 -27.13 -9.95 -1.84
N GLN A 336 -25.96 -10.09 -1.22
CA GLN A 336 -25.78 -9.83 0.21
C GLN A 336 -24.38 -9.29 0.48
N ILE A 337 -24.28 -8.41 1.47
CA ILE A 337 -23.01 -7.96 2.04
C ILE A 337 -23.13 -8.04 3.56
N CYS A 338 -22.29 -8.87 4.17
CA CYS A 338 -22.23 -9.00 5.61
C CYS A 338 -21.02 -8.24 6.15
N SER A 339 -21.13 -7.70 7.37
CA SER A 339 -20.08 -6.87 7.96
C SER A 339 -20.04 -7.03 9.48
N LEU A 340 -18.82 -7.19 10.00
CA LEU A 340 -18.52 -7.36 11.42
C LEU A 340 -17.52 -6.29 11.86
N GLY A 341 -17.88 -5.50 12.88
CA GLY A 341 -17.03 -4.44 13.42
C GLY A 341 -16.57 -4.72 14.85
N LEU A 342 -15.26 -4.61 15.08
CA LEU A 342 -14.59 -4.80 16.36
C LEU A 342 -13.77 -3.56 16.71
N ARG A 343 -13.70 -3.20 17.99
CA ARG A 343 -12.65 -2.30 18.49
C ARG A 343 -11.50 -3.14 19.02
N TRP A 344 -10.29 -2.84 18.57
CA TRP A 344 -9.11 -3.58 18.99
C TRP A 344 -8.95 -3.51 20.52
N GLY A 345 -8.74 -4.68 21.13
CA GLY A 345 -8.69 -4.85 22.58
C GLY A 345 -10.01 -5.30 23.23
N GLU A 346 -11.15 -5.14 22.55
CA GLU A 346 -12.43 -5.71 23.00
C GLU A 346 -12.55 -7.19 22.59
N THR A 347 -13.25 -8.00 23.40
CA THR A 347 -13.43 -9.44 23.15
C THR A 347 -14.60 -9.75 22.22
N GLU A 348 -15.57 -8.86 22.13
CA GLU A 348 -16.78 -9.05 21.34
C GLU A 348 -16.93 -7.94 20.29
N PRO A 349 -17.43 -8.25 19.08
CA PRO A 349 -17.70 -7.24 18.09
C PRO A 349 -18.88 -6.37 18.54
N PHE A 350 -18.73 -5.05 18.41
CA PHE A 350 -19.79 -4.09 18.71
C PHE A 350 -20.81 -3.97 17.58
N LEU A 351 -20.50 -4.54 16.40
CA LEU A 351 -21.31 -4.43 15.19
C LEU A 351 -21.41 -5.77 14.45
N ARG A 352 -22.64 -6.18 14.15
CA ARG A 352 -23.01 -7.26 13.22
C ARG A 352 -24.09 -6.72 12.28
N LEU A 353 -23.78 -6.59 10.99
CA LEU A 353 -24.66 -6.00 9.97
C LEU A 353 -24.76 -6.94 8.76
N ALA A 354 -25.98 -7.22 8.32
CA ALA A 354 -26.26 -7.90 7.06
C ALA A 354 -27.13 -6.99 6.19
N LEU A 355 -26.61 -6.64 5.01
CA LEU A 355 -27.34 -5.92 3.97
C LEU A 355 -27.77 -6.93 2.92
N THR A 356 -29.07 -7.06 2.67
CA THR A 356 -29.61 -8.08 1.75
C THR A 356 -30.39 -7.44 0.62
N LEU A 357 -30.25 -7.99 -0.58
CA LEU A 357 -31.18 -7.76 -1.68
C LEU A 357 -32.40 -8.63 -1.40
N ARG A 358 -33.60 -8.02 -1.36
CA ARG A 358 -34.87 -8.61 -0.92
C ARG A 358 -35.02 -8.77 0.61
N PRO A 359 -36.29 -8.86 1.10
CA PRO A 359 -36.57 -9.08 2.52
C PRO A 359 -35.92 -10.35 3.07
N CYS A 360 -35.24 -10.22 4.21
CA CYS A 360 -34.64 -11.32 4.95
C CYS A 360 -35.23 -11.40 6.37
N ALA A 361 -35.30 -12.60 6.95
CA ALA A 361 -35.78 -12.79 8.31
C ALA A 361 -34.81 -12.15 9.32
N PRO A 362 -35.29 -11.68 10.48
CA PRO A 362 -34.41 -11.16 11.53
C PRO A 362 -33.45 -12.23 12.03
N ILE A 363 -32.18 -11.87 12.18
CA ILE A 363 -31.12 -12.72 12.73
C ILE A 363 -30.81 -12.24 14.14
N LEU A 364 -30.78 -13.16 15.12
CA LEU A 364 -30.52 -12.80 16.51
C LEU A 364 -29.11 -12.21 16.66
N GLY A 365 -29.01 -11.04 17.30
CA GLY A 365 -27.72 -10.38 17.53
C GLY A 365 -27.14 -9.62 16.33
N ALA A 366 -27.79 -9.67 15.15
CA ALA A 366 -27.37 -8.94 13.96
C ALA A 366 -28.45 -7.96 13.49
N ARG A 367 -28.03 -6.82 12.94
CA ARG A 367 -28.93 -5.90 12.25
C ARG A 367 -29.06 -6.34 10.80
N VAL A 368 -30.27 -6.67 10.39
CA VAL A 368 -30.61 -6.99 9.00
C VAL A 368 -31.28 -5.78 8.36
N GLN A 369 -30.78 -5.35 7.19
CA GLN A 369 -31.41 -4.32 6.37
C GLN A 369 -31.58 -4.88 4.97
N SER A 370 -32.78 -4.75 4.43
CA SER A 370 -33.15 -5.31 3.13
C SER A 370 -33.49 -4.19 2.15
N TYR A 371 -33.04 -4.34 0.91
CA TYR A 371 -33.20 -3.37 -0.18
C TYR A 371 -33.92 -4.00 -1.37
N ASP A 372 -34.64 -3.18 -2.14
CA ASP A 372 -35.38 -3.66 -3.31
C ASP A 372 -34.52 -3.68 -4.58
N SER A 373 -33.47 -2.87 -4.63
CA SER A 373 -32.51 -2.79 -5.74
C SER A 373 -31.06 -2.96 -5.27
N GLU A 374 -30.20 -3.38 -6.21
CA GLU A 374 -28.77 -3.58 -5.94
C GLU A 374 -28.05 -2.24 -5.78
N GLU A 375 -28.49 -1.22 -6.51
CA GLU A 375 -27.97 0.14 -6.41
C GLU A 375 -28.14 0.71 -5.00
N GLU A 376 -29.31 0.50 -4.37
CA GLU A 376 -29.56 0.91 -2.99
C GLU A 376 -28.68 0.14 -1.99
N LEU A 377 -28.49 -1.16 -2.20
CA LEU A 377 -27.63 -2.01 -1.37
C LEU A 377 -26.17 -1.55 -1.42
N LEU A 378 -25.63 -1.32 -2.62
CA LEU A 378 -24.26 -0.84 -2.82
C LEU A 378 -24.08 0.57 -2.24
N GLN A 379 -25.04 1.47 -2.48
CA GLN A 379 -25.03 2.82 -1.92
C GLN A 379 -25.08 2.80 -0.38
N ALA A 380 -25.90 1.92 0.21
CA ALA A 380 -26.00 1.75 1.64
C ALA A 380 -24.68 1.25 2.25
N TRP A 381 -24.02 0.26 1.62
CA TRP A 381 -22.74 -0.26 2.11
C TRP A 381 -21.63 0.81 2.03
N SER A 382 -21.50 1.53 0.92
CA SER A 382 -20.50 2.61 0.82
C SER A 382 -20.75 3.73 1.84
N THR A 383 -22.03 4.05 2.12
CA THR A 383 -22.41 5.01 3.17
C THR A 383 -22.07 4.49 4.55
N PHE A 384 -22.29 3.20 4.80
CA PHE A 384 -21.90 2.53 6.04
C PHE A 384 -20.39 2.61 6.27
N ILE A 385 -19.55 2.30 5.27
CA ILE A 385 -18.09 2.40 5.37
C ILE A 385 -17.65 3.81 5.77
N ARG A 386 -18.17 4.84 5.09
CA ARG A 386 -17.84 6.25 5.40
C ARG A 386 -18.30 6.66 6.80
N THR A 387 -19.42 6.12 7.27
CA THR A 387 -20.02 6.48 8.57
C THR A 387 -19.36 5.75 9.74
N MET A 388 -19.07 4.46 9.57
CA MET A 388 -18.38 3.63 10.56
C MET A 388 -16.89 4.00 10.67
N ASP A 389 -16.32 4.48 9.57
CA ASP A 389 -14.94 4.95 9.47
C ASP A 389 -13.92 3.94 10.02
N PRO A 390 -13.82 2.71 9.45
CA PRO A 390 -12.86 1.71 9.92
C PRO A 390 -11.41 2.13 9.67
N ASP A 391 -10.51 1.76 10.58
CA ASP A 391 -9.07 1.96 10.44
C ASP A 391 -8.44 0.83 9.63
N VAL A 392 -8.92 -0.39 9.86
CA VAL A 392 -8.47 -1.61 9.19
C VAL A 392 -9.67 -2.30 8.55
N ILE A 393 -9.54 -2.67 7.27
CA ILE A 393 -10.50 -3.51 6.55
C ILE A 393 -9.85 -4.87 6.30
N THR A 394 -10.51 -5.94 6.72
CA THR A 394 -10.03 -7.31 6.60
C THR A 394 -11.11 -8.25 6.10
N GLY A 395 -10.73 -9.49 5.79
CA GLY A 395 -11.59 -10.51 5.21
C GLY A 395 -10.74 -11.59 4.55
N TYR A 396 -11.39 -12.50 3.83
CA TYR A 396 -10.72 -13.61 3.17
C TYR A 396 -10.87 -13.49 1.66
N ASN A 397 -9.79 -13.15 0.94
CA ASN A 397 -9.76 -12.93 -0.50
C ASN A 397 -10.39 -11.60 -0.98
N ILE A 398 -10.51 -10.62 -0.08
CA ILE A 398 -11.13 -9.32 -0.36
C ILE A 398 -10.40 -8.50 -1.44
N GLN A 399 -9.08 -8.69 -1.60
CA GLN A 399 -8.29 -7.94 -2.58
C GLN A 399 -8.46 -8.48 -3.99
N ASN A 400 -8.58 -9.79 -4.16
CA ASN A 400 -8.66 -10.42 -5.48
C ASN A 400 -10.09 -10.75 -5.93
N PHE A 401 -11.06 -10.73 -5.01
CA PHE A 401 -12.46 -10.99 -5.32
C PHE A 401 -13.37 -9.84 -4.87
N ASP A 402 -13.62 -9.68 -3.57
CA ASP A 402 -14.74 -8.86 -3.08
C ASP A 402 -14.68 -7.39 -3.51
N LEU A 403 -13.56 -6.69 -3.24
CA LEU A 403 -13.44 -5.27 -3.55
C LEU A 403 -13.43 -5.00 -5.06
N PRO A 404 -12.64 -5.71 -5.90
CA PRO A 404 -12.73 -5.55 -7.35
C PRO A 404 -14.13 -5.85 -7.89
N TYR A 405 -14.79 -6.91 -7.38
CA TYR A 405 -16.13 -7.30 -7.83
C TYR A 405 -17.15 -6.19 -7.53
N LEU A 406 -17.16 -5.67 -6.30
CA LEU A 406 -18.03 -4.57 -5.89
C LEU A 406 -17.82 -3.31 -6.73
N ILE A 407 -16.56 -2.92 -6.97
CA ILE A 407 -16.23 -1.74 -7.78
C ILE A 407 -16.69 -1.92 -9.24
N SER A 408 -16.36 -3.04 -9.88
CA SER A 408 -16.78 -3.33 -11.26
C SER A 408 -18.30 -3.47 -11.39
N ARG A 409 -18.96 -4.03 -10.38
CA ARG A 409 -20.43 -4.15 -10.35
C ARG A 409 -21.09 -2.79 -10.22
N ALA A 410 -20.61 -1.94 -9.32
CA ALA A 410 -21.09 -0.57 -9.16
C ALA A 410 -20.91 0.26 -10.43
N GLN A 411 -19.79 0.08 -11.16
CA GLN A 411 -19.57 0.70 -12.46
C GLN A 411 -20.58 0.22 -13.51
N THR A 412 -20.86 -1.09 -13.57
CA THR A 412 -21.86 -1.69 -14.48
C THR A 412 -23.25 -1.10 -14.24
N LEU A 413 -23.63 -0.92 -12.98
CA LEU A 413 -24.92 -0.37 -12.56
C LEU A 413 -24.96 1.16 -12.52
N LYS A 414 -23.83 1.84 -12.78
CA LYS A 414 -23.69 3.30 -12.75
C LYS A 414 -23.99 3.90 -11.37
N VAL A 415 -23.58 3.22 -10.29
CA VAL A 415 -23.65 3.75 -8.92
C VAL A 415 -22.44 4.66 -8.68
N GLU A 416 -22.55 5.90 -9.14
CA GLU A 416 -21.41 6.83 -9.25
C GLU A 416 -20.73 7.14 -7.91
N ALA A 417 -21.47 7.14 -6.81
CA ALA A 417 -20.97 7.46 -5.47
C ALA A 417 -20.37 6.26 -4.71
N PHE A 418 -20.40 5.05 -5.29
CA PHE A 418 -19.84 3.86 -4.65
C PHE A 418 -18.31 3.89 -4.46
N PRO A 419 -17.48 4.22 -5.47
CA PRO A 419 -16.04 4.04 -5.38
C PRO A 419 -15.34 5.15 -4.58
N PHE A 420 -16.00 5.80 -3.62
CA PHE A 420 -15.39 6.76 -2.70
C PHE A 420 -15.29 6.12 -1.31
N LEU A 421 -14.38 5.15 -1.19
CA LEU A 421 -14.26 4.26 -0.02
C LEU A 421 -13.15 4.69 0.95
N GLY A 422 -12.17 5.48 0.49
CA GLY A 422 -11.10 6.04 1.32
C GLY A 422 -11.54 7.16 2.28
N ARG A 423 -10.57 7.81 2.93
CA ARG A 423 -10.79 8.97 3.82
C ARG A 423 -10.61 10.32 3.14
N VAL A 424 -9.97 10.37 1.98
CA VAL A 424 -9.81 11.61 1.21
C VAL A 424 -11.09 11.91 0.44
N ALA A 425 -11.67 13.09 0.66
CA ALA A 425 -12.91 13.48 0.01
C ALA A 425 -12.71 13.65 -1.49
N GLY A 426 -13.60 13.09 -2.30
CA GLY A 426 -13.54 13.19 -3.76
C GLY A 426 -12.51 12.27 -4.44
N LEU A 427 -11.70 11.52 -3.70
CA LEU A 427 -10.77 10.56 -4.31
C LEU A 427 -11.46 9.23 -4.57
N ARG A 428 -11.45 8.79 -5.84
CA ARG A 428 -12.00 7.50 -6.25
C ARG A 428 -11.02 6.36 -5.96
N SER A 429 -11.54 5.24 -5.48
CA SER A 429 -10.85 3.97 -5.38
C SER A 429 -10.69 3.35 -6.78
N THR A 430 -9.46 3.01 -7.12
CA THR A 430 -9.07 2.42 -8.40
C THR A 430 -8.56 0.99 -8.18
N ILE A 431 -8.76 0.12 -9.17
CA ILE A 431 -8.22 -1.25 -9.16
C ILE A 431 -6.93 -1.24 -9.98
N ARG A 432 -5.84 -1.75 -9.39
CA ARG A 432 -4.54 -1.91 -10.05
C ARG A 432 -4.10 -3.36 -9.96
N ASP A 433 -3.53 -3.87 -11.04
CA ASP A 433 -2.86 -5.16 -11.02
C ASP A 433 -1.42 -4.97 -10.48
N SER A 434 -0.98 -5.86 -9.61
CA SER A 434 0.36 -5.86 -9.01
C SER A 434 0.92 -7.28 -9.03
N SER A 435 2.18 -7.41 -9.45
CA SER A 435 2.88 -8.70 -9.47
C SER A 435 4.04 -8.69 -8.47
N PHE A 436 4.09 -9.70 -7.61
CA PHE A 436 5.20 -9.91 -6.68
C PHE A 436 5.92 -11.21 -7.00
N GLN A 437 7.25 -11.17 -7.12
CA GLN A 437 8.06 -12.36 -7.37
C GLN A 437 9.24 -12.45 -6.41
N SER A 438 9.34 -13.58 -5.69
CA SER A 438 10.54 -13.89 -4.90
C SER A 438 10.88 -15.38 -4.96
N LYS A 439 12.15 -15.72 -4.75
CA LYS A 439 12.59 -17.14 -4.66
C LYS A 439 11.94 -17.88 -3.48
N GLN A 440 11.59 -17.17 -2.42
CA GLN A 440 11.04 -17.76 -1.19
C GLN A 440 9.53 -18.04 -1.32
N THR A 441 8.81 -17.18 -2.03
CA THR A 441 7.34 -17.14 -2.04
C THR A 441 6.72 -17.38 -3.42
N GLY A 442 7.53 -17.51 -4.47
CA GLY A 442 7.09 -17.65 -5.86
C GLY A 442 6.71 -16.33 -6.53
N ARG A 443 6.21 -16.41 -7.77
CA ARG A 443 5.55 -15.31 -8.48
C ARG A 443 4.05 -15.33 -8.17
N ARG A 444 3.46 -14.15 -7.98
CA ARG A 444 2.06 -13.93 -7.61
C ARG A 444 1.56 -12.70 -8.33
N ASP A 445 0.42 -12.81 -8.98
CA ASP A 445 -0.30 -11.67 -9.53
C ASP A 445 -1.50 -11.42 -8.61
N SER A 446 -1.70 -10.17 -8.23
CA SER A 446 -2.72 -9.72 -7.27
C SER A 446 -3.36 -8.42 -7.72
N LYS A 447 -4.53 -8.12 -7.18
CA LYS A 447 -5.17 -6.81 -7.36
C LYS A 447 -5.01 -5.98 -6.10
N VAL A 448 -4.79 -4.69 -6.27
CA VAL A 448 -4.75 -3.69 -5.21
C VAL A 448 -5.85 -2.68 -5.48
N VAL A 449 -6.65 -2.37 -4.46
CA VAL A 449 -7.67 -1.32 -4.53
C VAL A 449 -7.17 -0.13 -3.72
N SER A 450 -7.17 1.08 -4.27
CA SER A 450 -6.75 2.26 -3.51
C SER A 450 -7.81 2.70 -2.49
N MET A 451 -7.42 2.80 -1.21
CA MET A 451 -8.28 3.30 -0.12
C MET A 451 -7.49 4.17 0.85
N VAL A 452 -7.00 5.31 0.36
CA VAL A 452 -6.15 6.22 1.14
C VAL A 452 -6.74 6.54 2.52
N GLY A 453 -5.93 6.36 3.55
CA GLY A 453 -6.28 6.56 4.96
C GLY A 453 -6.93 5.35 5.63
N ARG A 454 -7.02 4.20 4.96
CA ARG A 454 -7.55 2.94 5.50
C ARG A 454 -6.61 1.79 5.16
N VAL A 455 -6.21 1.03 6.18
CA VAL A 455 -5.32 -0.11 6.00
C VAL A 455 -6.12 -1.33 5.55
N GLN A 456 -5.75 -1.93 4.42
CA GLN A 456 -6.35 -3.17 3.94
C GLN A 456 -5.49 -4.37 4.34
N MET A 457 -6.10 -5.37 4.96
CA MET A 457 -5.44 -6.58 5.44
C MET A 457 -6.21 -7.82 4.98
N ASP A 458 -5.80 -8.40 3.85
CA ASP A 458 -6.37 -9.66 3.36
C ASP A 458 -5.74 -10.87 4.06
N MET A 459 -6.57 -11.79 4.56
CA MET A 459 -6.13 -13.04 5.19
C MET A 459 -5.65 -14.07 4.17
N LEU A 460 -6.17 -14.02 2.93
CA LEU A 460 -5.79 -14.92 1.85
C LEU A 460 -4.91 -14.18 0.83
N GLN A 461 -3.60 -14.12 1.11
CA GLN A 461 -2.66 -13.69 0.08
C GLN A 461 -2.10 -14.89 -0.69
N LEU A 462 -2.74 -15.25 -1.80
CA LEU A 462 -2.41 -16.37 -2.70
C LEU A 462 -0.90 -16.68 -2.77
N GLY A 463 -0.51 -17.81 -2.19
CA GLY A 463 0.84 -18.35 -2.28
C GLY A 463 0.90 -19.32 -3.43
N GLY A 464 1.77 -19.03 -4.38
CA GLY A 464 2.01 -19.90 -5.52
C GLY A 464 2.37 -21.31 -5.03
N GLU A 465 1.68 -22.29 -5.59
CA GLU A 465 2.12 -23.67 -5.54
C GLU A 465 3.58 -23.72 -5.99
N THR A 466 4.49 -24.05 -5.08
CA THR A 466 5.78 -24.60 -5.52
C THR A 466 5.43 -25.87 -6.27
N GLY A 467 5.51 -25.83 -7.59
CA GLY A 467 5.32 -27.00 -8.44
C GLY A 467 6.20 -28.14 -7.94
N GLN A 468 5.61 -29.09 -7.21
CA GLN A 468 6.27 -30.34 -6.90
C GLN A 468 6.34 -31.13 -8.21
N ARG A 469 7.44 -30.95 -8.96
CA ARG A 469 7.88 -32.00 -9.87
C ARG A 469 8.13 -33.25 -9.03
N GLY A 470 7.34 -34.29 -9.28
CA GLY A 470 7.42 -35.57 -8.59
C GLY A 470 8.84 -36.14 -8.62
N GLY A 471 9.49 -36.13 -7.46
CA GLY A 471 10.72 -36.85 -7.17
C GLY A 471 10.39 -38.11 -6.37
N ARG A 472 10.79 -39.27 -6.88
CA ARG A 472 10.52 -40.60 -6.33
C ARG A 472 10.94 -40.74 -4.87
N ARG A 473 10.16 -41.54 -4.12
CA ARG A 473 10.47 -42.04 -2.77
C ARG A 473 11.88 -42.61 -2.69
N GLY A 474 12.71 -42.05 -1.82
CA GLY A 474 13.93 -42.65 -1.31
C GLY A 474 13.96 -42.44 0.19
N GLY A 475 13.70 -43.50 0.96
CA GLY A 475 13.75 -43.44 2.41
C GLY A 475 15.18 -43.45 2.92
N LEU A 476 15.52 -42.53 3.82
CA LEU A 476 16.67 -42.63 4.71
C LEU A 476 16.28 -42.08 6.08
N ARG A 477 16.56 -42.89 7.10
CA ARG A 477 16.37 -42.58 8.53
C ARG A 477 17.31 -41.45 8.94
N ALA A 478 16.82 -40.51 9.74
CA ALA A 478 17.65 -39.53 10.42
C ALA A 478 17.83 -39.96 11.88
N ASP A 479 19.01 -40.50 12.18
CA ASP A 479 19.60 -40.47 13.52
C ASP A 479 20.65 -39.35 13.56
N GLY A 480 20.74 -38.63 14.67
CA GLY A 480 21.96 -37.93 15.07
C GLY A 480 21.92 -36.40 15.09
N HIS A 481 21.64 -35.87 16.29
CA HIS A 481 22.29 -34.73 16.94
C HIS A 481 22.47 -33.41 16.18
N VAL A 482 21.66 -32.40 16.54
CA VAL A 482 22.02 -30.98 16.45
C VAL A 482 22.33 -30.48 17.86
N ALA A 483 23.61 -30.20 18.11
CA ALA A 483 24.07 -29.45 19.27
C ALA A 483 23.63 -27.97 19.13
N GLY A 484 23.06 -27.43 20.20
CA GLY A 484 22.45 -26.11 20.22
C GLY A 484 23.44 -24.95 20.22
N TRP A 485 23.02 -23.88 19.56
CA TRP A 485 23.41 -22.51 19.90
C TRP A 485 22.12 -21.74 20.21
N ALA A 486 21.96 -21.36 21.47
CA ALA A 486 20.88 -20.55 21.97
C ALA A 486 21.27 -19.07 21.87
N GLY A 487 20.39 -18.25 21.28
CA GLY A 487 20.33 -16.79 21.39
C GLY A 487 18.87 -16.38 21.70
N PRO A 488 18.64 -15.33 22.51
CA PRO A 488 17.43 -15.19 23.32
C PRO A 488 16.29 -14.46 22.60
N GLY A 489 15.04 -14.80 22.95
CA GLY A 489 13.85 -14.03 22.56
C GLY A 489 12.71 -14.81 21.91
N ARG A 490 12.54 -16.11 22.16
CA ARG A 490 11.25 -16.77 21.90
C ARG A 490 10.26 -16.33 22.98
N TRP A 491 9.33 -15.45 22.62
CA TRP A 491 8.15 -15.19 23.43
C TRP A 491 7.34 -16.50 23.53
N PRO A 492 7.11 -17.05 24.72
CA PRO A 492 6.16 -18.15 24.87
C PRO A 492 4.77 -17.55 24.67
N CYS A 493 4.15 -17.89 23.54
CA CYS A 493 2.75 -17.58 23.28
C CYS A 493 1.89 -18.38 24.27
N PRO A 494 1.18 -17.75 25.24
CA PRO A 494 0.20 -18.48 26.02
C PRO A 494 -0.96 -18.81 25.07
N ALA A 495 -1.20 -20.10 24.84
CA ALA A 495 -2.39 -20.56 24.14
C ALA A 495 -3.62 -19.92 24.78
N PRO A 496 -4.50 -19.24 24.02
CA PRO A 496 -5.73 -18.71 24.57
C PRO A 496 -6.59 -19.91 24.98
N ARG A 497 -6.82 -20.08 26.29
CA ARG A 497 -7.92 -20.91 26.78
C ARG A 497 -9.20 -20.12 26.55
N GLY A 498 -9.78 -20.29 25.37
CA GLY A 498 -10.99 -19.62 24.93
C GLY A 498 -10.94 -19.46 23.41
N GLY A 499 -11.89 -20.09 22.71
CA GLY A 499 -11.97 -20.15 21.25
C GLY A 499 -12.32 -18.81 20.60
N SER A 500 -11.43 -17.85 20.69
CA SER A 500 -11.52 -16.59 19.95
C SER A 500 -10.18 -16.35 19.30
N LEU A 501 -10.15 -16.39 17.97
CA LEU A 501 -8.99 -15.97 17.20
C LEU A 501 -8.87 -14.45 17.34
N CYS A 502 -8.21 -14.01 18.42
CA CYS A 502 -7.74 -12.63 18.52
C CYS A 502 -6.81 -12.37 17.34
N LEU A 503 -7.15 -11.37 16.53
CA LEU A 503 -6.35 -10.84 15.43
C LEU A 503 -4.90 -10.61 15.88
N HIS A 504 -4.05 -11.61 15.64
CA HIS A 504 -2.60 -11.54 15.80
C HIS A 504 -1.87 -11.96 14.52
N SER A 505 -2.56 -11.93 13.37
CA SER A 505 -2.01 -12.52 12.16
C SER A 505 -2.66 -12.00 10.88
N ALA A 506 -2.46 -10.71 10.58
CA ALA A 506 -2.76 -10.14 9.27
C ALA A 506 -1.65 -10.48 8.25
N GLN A 507 -2.01 -10.88 7.01
CA GLN A 507 -1.10 -11.31 5.93
C GLN A 507 -0.32 -12.62 6.18
N VAL A 508 -0.82 -13.50 7.05
CA VAL A 508 -0.01 -14.55 7.65
C VAL A 508 -0.11 -15.89 6.97
N LEU A 509 -1.27 -16.31 6.48
CA LEU A 509 -1.49 -17.74 6.23
C LEU A 509 -0.55 -18.34 5.17
N LEU A 510 -0.42 -17.69 4.01
CA LEU A 510 0.41 -18.19 2.90
C LEU A 510 1.87 -17.73 2.96
N ARG A 511 2.17 -16.73 3.79
CA ARG A 511 3.53 -16.23 4.01
C ARG A 511 4.22 -16.97 5.16
N GLU A 512 3.50 -17.20 6.25
CA GLU A 512 4.01 -17.76 7.51
C GLU A 512 3.69 -19.26 7.66
N HIS A 513 2.63 -19.77 7.03
CA HIS A 513 2.27 -21.19 7.10
C HIS A 513 2.40 -21.89 5.74
N LYS A 514 2.72 -23.18 5.79
CA LYS A 514 2.77 -24.08 4.63
C LYS A 514 1.72 -25.17 4.79
N LEU A 515 0.49 -24.86 4.41
CA LEU A 515 -0.66 -25.75 4.49
C LEU A 515 -0.87 -26.52 3.17
N ARG A 516 -1.63 -27.61 3.24
CA ARG A 516 -2.00 -28.41 2.06
C ARG A 516 -3.12 -27.80 1.24
N SER A 517 -3.99 -27.03 1.87
CA SER A 517 -5.09 -26.30 1.25
C SER A 517 -5.27 -24.97 1.99
N TYR A 518 -5.60 -23.93 1.25
CA TYR A 518 -5.88 -22.58 1.75
C TYR A 518 -7.31 -22.15 1.43
N THR A 519 -8.22 -23.10 1.27
CA THR A 519 -9.64 -22.77 1.34
C THR A 519 -9.99 -22.36 2.77
N LEU A 520 -10.94 -21.43 2.93
CA LEU A 520 -11.34 -20.95 4.25
C LEU A 520 -11.71 -22.11 5.19
N ASN A 521 -12.44 -23.12 4.70
CA ASN A 521 -12.76 -24.32 5.49
C ASN A 521 -11.54 -25.11 5.93
N ALA A 522 -10.54 -25.29 5.06
CA ALA A 522 -9.36 -26.06 5.40
C ALA A 522 -8.52 -25.33 6.46
N VAL A 523 -8.42 -24.01 6.34
CA VAL A 523 -7.75 -23.14 7.31
C VAL A 523 -8.52 -23.12 8.63
N SER A 524 -9.84 -22.93 8.59
CA SER A 524 -10.72 -22.96 9.78
C SER A 524 -10.59 -24.29 10.52
N PHE A 525 -10.69 -25.41 9.81
CA PHE A 525 -10.49 -26.73 10.42
C PHE A 525 -9.09 -26.92 11.00
N HIS A 526 -8.05 -26.38 10.33
CA HIS A 526 -6.68 -26.50 10.80
C HIS A 526 -6.41 -25.73 12.10
N PHE A 527 -6.90 -24.50 12.21
CA PHE A 527 -6.60 -23.62 13.35
C PHE A 527 -7.66 -23.63 14.45
N LEU A 528 -8.94 -23.78 14.09
CA LEU A 528 -10.08 -23.71 15.00
C LEU A 528 -10.67 -25.09 15.29
N GLY A 529 -10.39 -26.09 14.45
CA GLY A 529 -10.96 -27.43 14.60
C GLY A 529 -12.40 -27.55 14.12
N GLU A 530 -12.93 -26.52 13.46
CA GLU A 530 -14.32 -26.45 13.02
C GLU A 530 -14.45 -26.72 11.52
N GLN A 531 -15.44 -27.53 11.15
CA GLN A 531 -15.87 -27.65 9.76
C GLN A 531 -17.04 -26.71 9.55
N LYS A 532 -16.88 -25.80 8.60
CA LYS A 532 -17.93 -24.90 8.18
C LYS A 532 -18.89 -25.62 7.23
N GLU A 533 -20.19 -25.38 7.40
CA GLU A 533 -21.20 -25.75 6.42
C GLU A 533 -21.18 -24.72 5.28
N ASP A 534 -20.36 -24.98 4.25
CA ASP A 534 -20.32 -24.13 3.05
C ASP A 534 -21.57 -24.35 2.18
N VAL A 535 -22.22 -23.25 1.80
CA VAL A 535 -23.25 -23.25 0.77
C VAL A 535 -22.55 -23.21 -0.59
N GLN A 536 -22.84 -24.21 -1.44
CA GLN A 536 -22.26 -24.27 -2.77
C GLN A 536 -22.81 -23.13 -3.65
N HIS A 537 -21.92 -22.40 -4.35
CA HIS A 537 -22.29 -21.27 -5.22
C HIS A 537 -23.43 -21.56 -6.22
N SER A 538 -23.56 -22.80 -6.68
CA SER A 538 -24.61 -23.24 -7.62
C SER A 538 -26.01 -23.25 -7.03
N ILE A 539 -26.13 -23.23 -5.70
CA ILE A 539 -27.39 -23.32 -4.94
C ILE A 539 -27.78 -21.95 -4.38
N ILE A 540 -26.85 -20.99 -4.25
CA ILE A 540 -27.10 -19.63 -3.77
C ILE A 540 -28.25 -18.97 -4.54
N THR A 541 -28.22 -19.07 -5.87
CA THR A 541 -29.27 -18.53 -6.75
C THR A 541 -30.65 -19.15 -6.47
N ASP A 542 -30.70 -20.44 -6.11
CA ASP A 542 -31.95 -21.13 -5.79
C ASP A 542 -32.46 -20.78 -4.37
N LEU A 543 -31.56 -20.42 -3.44
CA LEU A 543 -31.89 -20.00 -2.07
C LEU A 543 -32.38 -18.55 -1.99
N GLN A 544 -32.04 -17.71 -2.96
CA GLN A 544 -32.49 -16.32 -3.04
C GLN A 544 -33.97 -16.18 -3.46
N VAL A 545 -34.61 -17.23 -3.99
CA VAL A 545 -35.87 -17.11 -4.76
C VAL A 545 -37.17 -17.34 -3.97
N PRO A 546 -37.26 -18.20 -2.93
CA PRO A 546 -38.49 -18.26 -2.11
C PRO A 546 -38.26 -18.03 -0.59
N PRO A 547 -39.22 -17.38 0.11
CA PRO A 547 -39.16 -17.23 1.57
C PRO A 547 -39.44 -18.58 2.26
N GLY A 548 -38.51 -19.06 3.09
CA GLY A 548 -38.77 -20.20 3.99
C GLY A 548 -37.67 -21.26 4.17
N ARG A 549 -36.43 -21.05 3.68
CA ARG A 549 -35.25 -21.85 4.05
C ARG A 549 -34.29 -21.00 4.90
N PRO A 550 -33.43 -21.59 5.76
CA PRO A 550 -32.42 -20.82 6.49
C PRO A 550 -31.69 -19.91 5.51
N SER A 551 -31.71 -18.62 5.80
CA SER A 551 -31.30 -17.59 4.86
C SER A 551 -29.81 -17.69 4.62
N VAL A 552 -29.38 -17.55 3.36
CA VAL A 552 -27.96 -17.38 2.96
C VAL A 552 -27.22 -16.38 3.87
N SER A 553 -27.95 -15.43 4.46
CA SER A 553 -27.45 -14.42 5.39
C SER A 553 -26.91 -14.97 6.71
N GLU A 554 -27.42 -16.10 7.22
CA GLU A 554 -26.86 -16.72 8.43
C GLU A 554 -25.49 -17.34 8.12
N THR A 555 -25.37 -18.03 6.98
CA THR A 555 -24.09 -18.57 6.50
C THR A 555 -23.07 -17.45 6.26
N ALA A 556 -23.44 -16.40 5.51
CA ALA A 556 -22.54 -15.28 5.22
C ALA A 556 -22.10 -14.49 6.49
N ILE A 557 -22.88 -14.49 7.57
CA ILE A 557 -22.43 -13.96 8.86
C ILE A 557 -21.41 -14.91 9.52
N LEU A 558 -21.62 -16.23 9.43
CA LEU A 558 -20.69 -17.23 9.94
C LEU A 558 -19.35 -17.24 9.17
N ASP A 559 -19.34 -16.86 7.89
CA ASP A 559 -18.12 -16.64 7.09
C ASP A 559 -17.21 -15.58 7.71
N LEU A 560 -17.80 -14.56 8.35
CA LEU A 560 -17.09 -13.47 9.01
C LEU A 560 -16.65 -13.80 10.43
N PHE A 561 -17.34 -14.73 11.08
CA PHE A 561 -17.05 -15.13 12.44
C PHE A 561 -17.52 -16.57 12.68
N PRO A 562 -16.60 -17.55 12.76
CA PRO A 562 -16.95 -18.88 13.23
C PRO A 562 -17.29 -18.79 14.72
N THR A 563 -18.58 -18.70 15.04
CA THR A 563 -19.06 -18.94 16.41
C THR A 563 -19.20 -20.45 16.60
N PRO A 564 -18.79 -21.00 17.76
CA PRO A 564 -19.06 -22.40 18.05
C PRO A 564 -20.57 -22.66 17.97
N CYS A 565 -20.97 -23.66 17.17
CA CYS A 565 -22.36 -24.07 16.96
C CYS A 565 -23.14 -24.42 18.25
N SER A 566 -22.51 -24.37 19.43
CA SER A 566 -23.15 -24.69 20.71
C SER A 566 -24.03 -23.57 21.29
N ASP A 567 -23.96 -22.34 20.76
CA ASP A 567 -24.66 -21.16 21.32
C ASP A 567 -25.69 -20.51 20.38
N LEU A 568 -26.12 -21.20 19.30
CA LEU A 568 -27.24 -20.80 18.42
C LEU A 568 -28.49 -21.67 18.66
#